data_AF-A0A3B1CM65-F1
#
_entry.id   AF-A0A3B1CM65-F1
#
_cell.length_a   1.000
_cell.length_b   1.000
_cell.length_c   1.000
_cell.angle_alpha   90.00
_cell.angle_beta   90.00
_cell.angle_gamma   90.00
#
_symmetry.space_group_name_H-M   'P 1'
#
loop_
_entity.id
_entity.type
_entity.pdbx_description
1 polymer ?
#
loop_
_entity_poly.entity_id
_entity_poly.type
_entity_poly.pdbx_seq_one_letter_code
_entity_poly.pdbx_strand_id
1 'polypeptide(L)'
;MSFLGIGSIAEIIGGVGKVADDLFTSDEERLKIALDEKKIDASLVKGQLEINKAEAQHKSIFVAGWRPFMGWVGGAAMAYQFLFYPLLTWGWKLFQANGWVPGDLEPPPVLAADQLMVVITGMLGIAGMRSYDKKKGTQTDNISKKK
;
A
#
# COMPACT_ATOMS: atom_id res chain seq x y z
N MET A 1 39.40 -55.97 33.64
CA MET A 1 39.05 -54.65 34.20
C MET A 1 39.16 -53.61 33.09
N SER A 2 38.07 -52.84 32.90
CA SER A 2 38.03 -51.45 32.43
C SER A 2 38.86 -51.01 31.22
N PHE A 3 38.34 -51.15 29.99
CA PHE A 3 38.77 -50.31 28.85
C PHE A 3 37.67 -49.99 27.80
N LEU A 4 36.40 -50.34 28.03
CA LEU A 4 35.32 -50.16 27.04
C LEU A 4 34.44 -48.89 27.23
N GLY A 5 34.74 -48.03 28.20
CA GLY A 5 33.85 -46.91 28.58
C GLY A 5 34.31 -45.50 28.18
N ILE A 6 35.53 -45.32 27.68
CA ILE A 6 36.13 -43.99 27.51
C ILE A 6 36.05 -43.50 26.04
N GLY A 7 36.04 -44.40 25.06
CA GLY A 7 35.96 -44.05 23.63
C GLY A 7 34.58 -43.54 23.18
N SER A 8 33.50 -44.10 23.71
CA SER A 8 32.12 -43.74 23.32
C SER A 8 31.69 -42.37 23.87
N ILE A 9 32.13 -42.00 25.06
CA ILE A 9 31.82 -40.70 25.66
C ILE A 9 32.54 -39.57 24.91
N ALA A 10 33.78 -39.79 24.46
CA ALA A 10 34.52 -38.81 23.67
C ALA A 10 33.89 -38.54 22.29
N GLU A 11 33.37 -39.56 21.62
CA GLU A 11 32.64 -39.40 20.35
C GLU A 11 31.29 -38.71 20.54
N ILE A 12 30.56 -39.04 21.61
CA ILE A 12 29.28 -38.37 21.93
C ILE A 12 29.50 -36.90 22.25
N ILE A 13 30.54 -36.55 23.02
CA ILE A 13 30.89 -35.16 23.31
C ILE A 13 31.31 -34.42 22.03
N GLY A 14 32.09 -35.05 21.15
CA GLY A 14 32.48 -34.49 19.86
C GLY A 14 31.29 -34.29 18.90
N GLY A 15 30.32 -35.20 18.92
CA GLY A 15 29.08 -35.09 18.14
C GLY A 15 28.16 -33.98 18.64
N VAL A 16 28.01 -33.85 19.96
CA VAL A 16 27.22 -32.77 20.58
C VAL A 16 27.89 -31.40 20.38
N GLY A 17 29.22 -31.33 20.45
CA GLY A 17 29.97 -30.10 20.15
C GLY A 17 29.75 -29.61 18.71
N LYS A 18 29.74 -30.52 17.74
CA LYS A 18 29.47 -30.19 16.33
C LYS A 18 28.02 -29.79 16.07
N VAL A 19 27.05 -30.45 16.70
CA VAL A 19 25.63 -30.08 16.56
C VAL A 19 25.33 -28.73 17.24
N ALA A 20 25.98 -28.43 18.36
CA ALA A 20 25.89 -27.12 18.99
C ALA A 20 26.51 -26.03 18.08
N ASP A 21 27.68 -26.27 17.51
CA ASP A 21 28.35 -25.32 16.61
C ASP A 21 27.54 -25.11 15.31
N ASP A 22 26.97 -26.17 14.73
CA ASP A 22 26.11 -26.11 13.54
C ASP A 22 24.77 -25.39 13.83
N LEU A 23 24.17 -25.56 15.02
CA LEU A 23 22.92 -24.88 15.39
C LEU A 23 23.15 -23.39 15.70
N PHE A 24 24.21 -23.04 16.42
CA PHE A 24 24.56 -21.64 16.68
C PHE A 24 24.99 -20.92 15.39
N THR A 25 25.69 -21.61 14.48
CA THR A 25 26.08 -21.05 13.18
C THR A 25 24.89 -20.90 12.22
N SER A 26 23.99 -21.89 12.18
CA SER A 26 22.78 -21.87 11.35
C SER A 26 21.79 -20.77 11.74
N ASP A 27 21.58 -20.53 13.04
CA ASP A 27 20.69 -19.46 13.49
C ASP A 27 21.26 -18.06 13.21
N GLU A 28 22.58 -17.87 13.33
CA GLU A 28 23.23 -16.60 13.02
C GLU A 28 23.20 -16.30 11.51
N GLU A 29 23.35 -17.33 10.67
CA GLU A 29 23.28 -17.21 9.21
C GLU A 29 21.84 -16.94 8.73
N ARG A 30 20.84 -17.60 9.31
CA ARG A 30 19.41 -17.27 9.10
C ARG A 30 19.07 -15.86 9.54
N LEU A 31 19.62 -15.42 10.68
CA LEU A 31 19.44 -14.07 11.17
C LEU A 31 20.05 -13.05 10.20
N LYS A 32 21.26 -13.30 9.67
CA LYS A 32 21.92 -12.45 8.66
C LYS A 32 21.11 -12.36 7.37
N ILE A 33 20.59 -13.48 6.86
CA ILE A 33 19.71 -13.50 5.67
C ILE A 33 18.43 -12.68 5.91
N ALA A 34 17.76 -12.88 7.06
CA ALA A 34 16.57 -12.11 7.41
C ALA A 34 16.85 -10.61 7.60
N LEU A 35 18.05 -10.26 8.08
CA LEU A 35 18.50 -8.88 8.24
C LEU A 35 18.80 -8.24 6.88
N ASP A 36 19.40 -8.98 5.97
CA ASP A 36 19.70 -8.52 4.61
C ASP A 36 18.43 -8.40 3.76
N GLU A 37 17.46 -9.31 3.89
CA GLU A 37 16.11 -9.13 3.31
C GLU A 37 15.45 -7.84 3.80
N LYS A 38 15.45 -7.60 5.12
CA LYS A 38 14.90 -6.36 5.69
C LYS A 38 15.64 -5.10 5.23
N LYS A 39 16.95 -5.17 5.00
CA LYS A 39 17.72 -4.06 4.42
C LYS A 39 17.35 -3.80 2.97
N ILE A 40 17.13 -4.86 2.18
CA ILE A 40 16.69 -4.74 0.79
C ILE A 40 15.32 -4.06 0.74
N ASP A 41 14.34 -4.54 1.52
CA ASP A 41 13.02 -3.91 1.60
C ASP A 41 13.11 -2.44 2.05
N ALA A 42 13.90 -2.16 3.08
CA ALA A 42 14.13 -0.79 3.54
C ALA A 42 14.77 0.10 2.46
N SER A 43 15.67 -0.45 1.64
CA SER A 43 16.32 0.28 0.55
C SER A 43 15.36 0.56 -0.62
N LEU A 44 14.47 -0.38 -0.95
CA LEU A 44 13.41 -0.17 -1.94
C LEU A 44 12.42 0.92 -1.50
N VAL A 45 12.00 0.89 -0.24
CA VAL A 45 11.14 1.94 0.34
C VAL A 45 11.85 3.29 0.32
N LYS A 46 13.14 3.34 0.66
CA LYS A 46 13.94 4.58 0.57
C LYS A 46 14.04 5.10 -0.86
N GLY A 47 14.30 4.24 -1.84
CA GLY A 47 14.33 4.63 -3.25
C GLY A 47 13.00 5.23 -3.70
N GLN A 48 11.87 4.64 -3.30
CA GLN A 48 10.56 5.20 -3.59
C GLN A 48 10.35 6.58 -2.92
N LEU A 49 10.81 6.77 -1.69
CA LEU A 49 10.73 8.07 -1.00
C LEU A 49 11.58 9.14 -1.69
N GLU A 50 12.77 8.78 -2.18
CA GLU A 50 13.64 9.70 -2.91
C GLU A 50 13.03 10.14 -4.24
N ILE A 51 12.45 9.21 -5.00
CA ILE A 51 11.70 9.52 -6.23
C ILE A 51 10.53 10.45 -5.90
N ASN A 52 9.74 10.13 -4.88
CA ASN A 52 8.60 10.95 -4.47
C ASN A 52 9.03 12.38 -4.07
N LYS A 53 10.18 12.51 -3.41
CA LYS A 53 10.74 13.81 -3.01
C LYS A 53 11.23 14.60 -4.22
N ALA A 54 11.92 13.95 -5.15
CA ALA A 54 12.38 14.58 -6.39
C ALA A 54 11.20 15.01 -7.27
N GLU A 55 10.18 14.18 -7.40
CA GLU A 55 8.92 14.51 -8.09
C GLU A 55 8.22 15.70 -7.43
N ALA A 56 8.13 15.72 -6.10
CA ALA A 56 7.52 16.82 -5.36
C ALA A 56 8.31 18.15 -5.46
N GLN A 57 9.63 18.09 -5.65
CA GLN A 57 10.49 19.27 -5.86
C GLN A 57 10.55 19.73 -7.31
N HIS A 58 9.95 19.00 -8.24
CA HIS A 58 10.00 19.31 -9.66
C HIS A 58 9.23 20.61 -9.98
N LYS A 59 9.82 21.49 -10.80
CA LYS A 59 9.23 22.82 -11.11
C LYS A 59 7.90 22.74 -11.88
N SER A 60 7.65 21.64 -12.59
CA SER A 60 6.38 21.45 -13.32
C SER A 60 5.25 21.06 -12.37
N ILE A 61 4.21 21.88 -12.31
CA ILE A 61 2.96 21.64 -11.56
C ILE A 61 2.28 20.33 -11.99
N PHE A 62 2.47 19.90 -13.24
CA PHE A 62 1.94 18.63 -13.72
C PHE A 62 2.67 17.41 -13.15
N VAL A 63 3.97 17.53 -12.83
CA VAL A 63 4.80 16.43 -12.28
C VAL A 63 4.80 16.44 -10.75
N ALA A 64 4.95 17.61 -10.12
CA ALA A 64 4.90 17.73 -8.66
C ALA A 64 3.47 17.71 -8.12
N GLY A 65 2.50 18.12 -8.93
CA GLY A 65 1.14 18.40 -8.48
C GLY A 65 0.15 17.26 -8.70
N TRP A 66 0.46 16.18 -9.44
CA TRP A 66 -0.54 15.14 -9.70
C TRP A 66 -1.03 14.43 -8.42
N ARG A 67 -0.13 14.23 -7.43
CA ARG A 67 -0.49 13.67 -6.10
C ARG A 67 -1.42 14.59 -5.31
N PRO A 68 -1.07 15.88 -5.09
CA PRO A 68 -2.02 16.84 -4.54
C PRO A 68 -3.30 16.95 -5.36
N PHE A 69 -3.21 16.97 -6.69
CA PHE A 69 -4.34 17.19 -7.60
C PHE A 69 -5.44 16.14 -7.42
N MET A 70 -5.09 14.86 -7.32
CA MET A 70 -6.08 13.82 -7.01
C MET A 70 -6.74 14.05 -5.65
N GLY A 71 -5.99 14.52 -4.65
CA GLY A 71 -6.51 14.92 -3.35
C GLY A 71 -7.41 16.16 -3.43
N TRP A 72 -7.05 17.16 -4.22
CA TRP A 72 -7.83 18.38 -4.45
C TRP A 72 -9.12 18.09 -5.20
N VAL A 73 -9.09 17.24 -6.23
CA VAL A 73 -10.28 16.82 -6.97
C VAL A 73 -11.21 16.00 -6.08
N GLY A 74 -10.67 15.04 -5.32
CA GLY A 74 -11.45 14.28 -4.34
C GLY A 74 -12.06 15.17 -3.26
N GLY A 75 -11.26 16.08 -2.69
CA GLY A 75 -11.70 17.05 -1.70
C GLY A 75 -12.74 18.02 -2.23
N ALA A 76 -12.56 18.55 -3.45
CA ALA A 76 -13.50 19.43 -4.12
C ALA A 76 -14.81 18.71 -4.48
N ALA A 77 -14.74 17.45 -4.92
CA ALA A 77 -15.92 16.64 -5.21
C ALA A 77 -16.74 16.37 -3.94
N MET A 78 -16.08 16.01 -2.83
CA MET A 78 -16.74 15.83 -1.54
C MET A 78 -17.31 17.15 -1.01
N ALA A 79 -16.55 18.25 -1.09
CA ALA A 79 -17.02 19.56 -0.66
C ALA A 79 -18.23 20.02 -1.48
N TYR A 80 -18.21 19.82 -2.81
CA TYR A 80 -19.35 20.12 -3.66
C TYR A 80 -20.56 19.27 -3.27
N GLN A 81 -20.41 17.95 -3.20
CA GLN A 81 -21.51 17.02 -2.96
C GLN A 81 -22.16 17.20 -1.58
N PHE A 82 -21.35 17.42 -0.53
CA PHE A 82 -21.84 17.39 0.85
C PHE A 82 -22.02 18.75 1.50
N LEU A 83 -21.34 19.80 1.02
CA LEU A 83 -21.47 21.15 1.57
C LEU A 83 -22.18 22.07 0.59
N PHE A 84 -21.64 22.24 -0.62
CA PHE A 84 -22.19 23.24 -1.55
C PHE A 84 -23.54 22.83 -2.13
N TYR A 85 -23.73 21.58 -2.53
CA TYR A 85 -24.98 21.10 -3.10
C TYR A 85 -26.20 21.30 -2.17
N PRO A 86 -26.18 20.88 -0.89
CA PRO A 86 -27.30 21.15 0.01
C PRO A 86 -27.51 22.66 0.24
N LEU A 87 -26.44 23.45 0.39
CA LEU A 87 -26.56 24.91 0.53
C LEU A 87 -27.17 25.57 -0.72
N LEU A 88 -26.80 25.11 -1.92
CA LEU A 88 -27.35 25.59 -3.19
C LEU A 88 -28.83 25.22 -3.31
N THR A 89 -29.23 24.02 -2.92
CA THR A 89 -30.65 23.62 -2.93
C THR A 89 -31.49 24.41 -1.93
N TRP A 90 -30.95 24.72 -0.74
CA TRP A 90 -31.61 25.60 0.23
C TRP A 90 -31.72 27.03 -0.29
N GLY A 91 -30.64 27.57 -0.87
CA GLY A 91 -30.64 28.88 -1.51
C GLY A 91 -31.66 28.94 -2.66
N TRP A 92 -31.72 27.91 -3.50
CA TRP A 92 -32.68 27.80 -4.59
C TRP A 92 -34.12 27.88 -4.10
N LYS A 93 -34.46 27.17 -3.02
CA LYS A 93 -35.79 27.22 -2.41
C LYS A 93 -36.11 28.58 -1.80
N LEU A 94 -35.13 29.27 -1.20
CA LEU A 94 -35.30 30.64 -0.72
C LEU A 94 -35.53 31.64 -1.87
N PHE A 95 -34.80 31.51 -2.97
CA PHE A 95 -34.99 32.37 -4.15
C PHE A 95 -36.34 32.12 -4.87
N GLN A 96 -36.82 30.88 -4.88
CA GLN A 96 -38.18 30.55 -5.34
C GLN A 96 -39.24 31.20 -4.43
N ALA A 97 -39.07 31.14 -3.10
CA ALA A 97 -39.99 31.75 -2.15
C ALA A 97 -40.05 33.28 -2.27
N ASN A 98 -38.94 33.92 -2.62
CA ASN A 98 -38.85 35.37 -2.85
C ASN A 98 -39.25 35.80 -4.28
N GLY A 99 -39.64 34.86 -5.14
CA GLY A 99 -40.08 35.14 -6.52
C GLY A 99 -38.95 35.50 -7.50
N TRP A 100 -37.69 35.31 -7.12
CA TRP A 100 -36.53 35.62 -7.97
C TRP A 100 -36.24 34.50 -8.97
N VAL A 101 -36.69 33.29 -8.68
CA VAL A 101 -36.58 32.11 -9.53
C VAL A 101 -37.99 31.51 -9.71
N PRO A 102 -38.41 31.19 -10.94
CA PRO A 102 -39.68 30.51 -11.19
C PRO A 102 -39.76 29.19 -10.40
N GLY A 103 -40.91 28.90 -9.79
CA GLY A 103 -41.13 27.69 -9.00
C GLY A 103 -40.94 26.39 -9.81
N ASP A 104 -41.12 26.49 -11.13
CA ASP A 104 -41.07 25.37 -12.07
C ASP A 104 -39.64 25.03 -12.52
N LEU A 105 -38.66 25.85 -12.12
CA LEU A 105 -37.26 25.69 -12.49
C LEU A 105 -36.59 24.70 -11.53
N GLU A 106 -36.17 23.56 -12.07
CA GLU A 106 -35.53 22.51 -11.30
C GLU A 106 -34.18 23.00 -10.74
N PRO A 107 -33.82 22.59 -9.49
CA PRO A 107 -32.53 22.91 -8.92
C PRO A 107 -31.39 22.29 -9.74
N PRO A 108 -30.15 22.80 -9.59
CA PRO A 108 -28.98 22.26 -10.28
C PRO A 108 -28.85 20.74 -10.09
N PRO A 109 -28.46 19.99 -11.13
CA PRO A 109 -28.34 18.54 -11.04
C PRO A 109 -27.25 18.11 -10.05
N VAL A 110 -27.52 17.02 -9.33
CA VAL A 110 -26.56 16.37 -8.44
C VAL A 110 -25.40 15.83 -9.29
N LEU A 111 -24.18 15.78 -8.73
CA LEU A 111 -23.13 14.95 -9.33
C LEU A 111 -23.59 13.49 -9.38
N ALA A 112 -23.30 12.84 -10.50
CA ALA A 112 -23.60 11.45 -10.76
C ALA A 112 -22.76 10.54 -9.85
N ALA A 113 -23.25 10.31 -8.62
CA ALA A 113 -22.58 9.50 -7.61
C ALA A 113 -22.39 8.03 -8.05
N ASP A 114 -23.22 7.57 -8.99
CA ASP A 114 -23.09 6.30 -9.72
C ASP A 114 -21.76 6.22 -10.48
N GLN A 115 -21.30 7.31 -11.10
CA GLN A 115 -20.02 7.36 -11.80
C GLN A 115 -18.84 7.22 -10.84
N LEU A 116 -18.96 7.74 -9.61
CA LEU A 116 -17.97 7.54 -8.56
C LEU A 116 -17.83 6.06 -8.20
N MET A 117 -18.96 5.34 -8.11
CA MET A 117 -18.94 3.92 -7.79
C MET A 117 -18.31 3.06 -8.88
N VAL A 118 -18.48 3.42 -10.16
CA VAL A 118 -17.80 2.73 -11.27
C VAL A 118 -16.28 2.85 -11.16
N VAL A 119 -15.78 4.05 -10.85
CA VAL A 119 -14.33 4.27 -10.69
C VAL A 119 -13.78 3.54 -9.46
N ILE A 120 -14.48 3.62 -8.32
CA ILE A 120 -14.08 2.94 -7.08
C ILE A 120 -14.07 1.42 -7.25
N THR A 121 -15.12 0.85 -7.84
CA THR A 121 -15.19 -0.61 -8.07
C THR A 121 -14.13 -1.10 -9.05
N GLY A 122 -13.82 -0.32 -10.09
CA GLY A 122 -12.70 -0.61 -11.00
C GLY A 122 -11.35 -0.66 -10.28
N MET A 123 -11.05 0.33 -9.44
CA MET A 123 -9.80 0.34 -8.66
C MET A 123 -9.76 -0.76 -7.60
N LEU A 124 -10.89 -1.02 -6.92
CA LEU A 124 -11.02 -2.09 -5.93
C LEU A 124 -10.80 -3.46 -6.56
N GLY A 125 -11.29 -3.68 -7.79
CA GLY A 125 -11.07 -4.91 -8.55
C GLY A 125 -9.58 -5.17 -8.81
N ILE A 126 -8.83 -4.16 -9.25
CA ILE A 126 -7.38 -4.27 -9.49
C ILE A 126 -6.61 -4.51 -8.18
N ALA A 127 -6.95 -3.78 -7.11
CA ALA A 127 -6.36 -3.99 -5.79
C ALA A 127 -6.66 -5.39 -5.24
N GLY A 128 -7.88 -5.91 -5.49
CA GLY A 128 -8.30 -7.26 -5.13
C GLY A 128 -7.50 -8.33 -5.85
N MET A 129 -7.33 -8.21 -7.18
CA MET A 129 -6.50 -9.13 -7.97
C MET A 129 -5.06 -9.17 -7.45
N ARG A 130 -4.45 -8.02 -7.17
CA ARG A 130 -3.08 -7.96 -6.60
C ARG A 130 -2.98 -8.59 -5.22
N SER A 131 -4.00 -8.39 -4.37
CA SER A 131 -4.04 -8.99 -3.04
C SER A 131 -4.21 -10.51 -3.11
N TYR A 132 -4.99 -10.98 -4.10
CA TYR A 132 -5.17 -12.39 -4.39
C TYR A 132 -3.86 -13.05 -4.87
N ASP A 133 -3.13 -12.40 -5.79
CA ASP A 133 -1.84 -12.88 -6.27
C ASP A 133 -0.81 -13.00 -5.14
N LYS A 134 -0.78 -12.03 -4.22
CA LYS A 134 0.06 -12.08 -3.01
C LYS A 134 -0.33 -13.25 -2.10
N LYS A 135 -1.63 -13.46 -1.87
CA LYS A 135 -2.12 -14.59 -1.06
C LYS A 135 -1.77 -15.95 -1.69
N LYS A 136 -1.68 -16.01 -3.03
CA LYS A 136 -1.34 -17.22 -3.78
C LYS A 136 0.16 -17.40 -4.04
N GLY A 137 0.98 -16.42 -3.69
CA GLY A 137 2.44 -16.46 -3.96
C GLY A 137 2.76 -16.45 -5.47
N THR A 138 1.82 -16.01 -6.31
CA THR A 138 2.00 -15.84 -7.77
C THR A 138 2.48 -14.44 -8.14
N GLN A 139 2.56 -13.55 -7.14
CA GLN A 139 3.23 -12.27 -7.20
C GLN A 139 4.66 -12.46 -7.75
N THR A 140 4.95 -11.83 -8.90
CA THR A 140 6.28 -11.88 -9.51
C THR A 140 7.14 -10.78 -8.92
N ASP A 141 7.93 -11.13 -7.90
CA ASP A 141 8.83 -10.20 -7.20
C ASP A 141 10.21 -10.09 -7.84
N ASN A 142 10.57 -11.05 -8.68
CA ASN A 142 11.87 -11.14 -9.33
C ASN A 142 11.71 -11.61 -10.79
N ILE A 143 12.46 -11.00 -11.71
CA ILE A 143 12.55 -11.38 -13.14
C ILE A 143 13.45 -12.64 -13.32
N SER A 144 13.83 -13.32 -12.24
CA SER A 144 14.59 -14.56 -12.36
C SER A 144 13.67 -15.68 -12.83
N LYS A 145 13.89 -16.15 -14.07
CA LYS A 145 13.24 -17.34 -14.62
C LYS A 145 13.41 -18.49 -13.64
N LYS A 146 12.29 -19.01 -13.12
CA LYS A 146 12.25 -20.33 -12.48
C LYS A 146 12.90 -21.35 -13.43
N LYS A 147 13.94 -22.03 -12.95
CA LYS A 147 14.36 -23.32 -13.48
C LYS A 147 13.31 -24.37 -13.12
#